data_AF-A0A3D3PAP2-F1
#
_entry.id   AF-A0A3D3PAP2-F1
#
_cell.length_a   1.000
_cell.length_b   1.000
_cell.length_c   1.000
_cell.angle_alpha   90.00
_cell.angle_beta   90.00
_cell.angle_gamma   90.00
#
_symmetry.space_group_name_H-M   'P 1'
#
loop_
_entity.id
_entity.type
_entity.pdbx_description
1 polymer ?
#
loop_
_entity_poly.entity_id
_entity_poly.type
_entity_poly.pdbx_seq_one_letter_code
_entity_poly.pdbx_strand_id
1 'polypeptide(L)'
;LYIAVGDGGSGGDPQGNGQNRKQLLGKILRIDVNSQTGGMNYGIPNDNPYKGNTEGLREEIYAYGMRNPWRFSFDHATNTLWAGDVGQNLIEEVDIIEKGGNYG
;
A
#
# COMPACT_ATOMS: atom_id res chain seq x y z
N LEU A 1 -9.41 -7.53 -1.23
CA LEU A 1 -8.36 -7.99 -0.30
C LEU A 1 -7.35 -6.87 -0.11
N TYR A 2 -6.96 -6.57 1.13
CA TYR A 2 -5.87 -5.63 1.44
C TYR A 2 -4.61 -6.42 1.80
N ILE A 3 -3.44 -5.92 1.40
CA ILE A 3 -2.14 -6.57 1.60
C ILE A 3 -1.14 -5.51 2.03
N ALA A 4 -0.37 -5.78 3.07
CA ALA A 4 0.70 -4.89 3.53
C ALA A 4 2.05 -5.41 3.02
N VAL A 5 2.87 -4.52 2.48
CA VAL A 5 4.18 -4.86 1.89
C VAL A 5 5.21 -3.83 2.34
N GLY A 6 6.27 -4.28 3.02
CA GLY A 6 7.38 -3.41 3.41
C GLY A 6 8.22 -2.93 2.22
N ASP A 7 9.07 -1.94 2.46
CA ASP A 7 9.97 -1.28 1.51
C ASP A 7 11.11 -2.16 0.96
N GLY A 8 11.32 -3.35 1.54
CA GLY A 8 12.40 -4.28 1.15
C GLY A 8 13.55 -4.38 2.14
N GLY A 9 13.51 -3.68 3.28
CA GLY A 9 14.26 -4.08 4.48
C GLY A 9 15.65 -3.46 4.69
N SER A 10 16.23 -2.78 3.70
CA SER A 10 17.48 -2.04 3.89
C SER A 10 17.24 -0.70 4.58
N GLY A 11 18.14 -0.32 5.48
CA GLY A 11 17.98 0.90 6.26
C GLY A 11 17.97 2.17 5.40
N GLY A 12 17.03 3.07 5.67
CA GLY A 12 16.87 4.34 4.95
C GLY A 12 16.34 4.23 3.51
N ASP A 13 15.70 3.11 3.15
CA ASP A 13 15.11 2.86 1.82
C ASP A 13 16.02 3.29 0.65
N PRO A 14 17.21 2.66 0.49
CA PRO A 14 18.21 3.08 -0.49
C PRO A 14 17.72 2.99 -1.95
N GLN A 15 16.63 2.26 -2.20
CA GLN A 15 16.03 2.09 -3.52
C GLN A 15 14.86 3.06 -3.75
N GLY A 16 14.47 3.85 -2.74
CA GLY A 16 13.33 4.77 -2.79
C GLY A 16 12.01 4.05 -3.06
N ASN A 17 11.88 2.80 -2.62
CA ASN A 17 10.72 1.96 -2.86
C ASN A 17 9.45 2.52 -2.23
N GLY A 18 9.53 3.11 -1.02
CA GLY A 18 8.42 3.73 -0.32
C GLY A 18 7.70 4.77 -1.18
N GLN A 19 8.47 5.61 -1.87
CA GLN A 19 7.96 6.66 -2.77
C GLN A 19 7.75 6.20 -4.23
N ASN A 20 8.39 5.10 -4.66
CA ASN A 20 8.27 4.61 -6.03
C ASN A 20 6.92 3.90 -6.27
N ARG A 21 5.97 4.63 -6.87
CA ARG A 21 4.64 4.13 -7.24
C ARG A 21 4.61 3.19 -8.46
N LYS A 22 5.76 2.91 -9.07
CA LYS A 22 5.91 1.88 -10.12
C LYS A 22 6.32 0.52 -9.53
N GLN A 23 6.51 0.43 -8.22
CA GLN A 23 6.82 -0.77 -7.47
C GLN A 23 5.74 -1.10 -6.43
N LEU A 24 5.72 -2.34 -5.95
CA LEU A 24 4.75 -2.81 -4.94
C LEU A 24 5.29 -2.79 -3.50
N LEU A 25 6.55 -2.40 -3.30
CA LEU A 25 7.22 -2.37 -2.00
C LEU A 25 6.92 -1.06 -1.26
N GLY A 26 6.74 -1.12 0.06
CA GLY A 26 6.43 0.04 0.91
C GLY A 26 5.03 0.58 0.68
N LYS A 27 4.02 -0.32 0.66
CA LYS A 27 2.64 -0.04 0.25
C LYS A 27 1.61 -0.78 1.11
N ILE A 28 0.41 -0.21 1.20
CA ILE A 28 -0.82 -1.01 1.31
C ILE A 28 -1.35 -1.22 -0.10
N LEU A 29 -1.53 -2.48 -0.49
CA LEU A 29 -2.13 -2.88 -1.75
C LEU A 29 -3.59 -3.29 -1.54
N ARG A 30 -4.40 -3.13 -2.59
CA ARG A 30 -5.78 -3.58 -2.63
C ARG A 30 -6.08 -4.22 -3.98
N ILE A 31 -6.50 -5.48 -3.94
CA ILE A 31 -6.87 -6.27 -5.12
C ILE A 31 -8.30 -6.83 -5.00
N ASP A 32 -8.92 -7.12 -6.14
CA ASP A 32 -10.13 -7.91 -6.22
C ASP A 32 -9.76 -9.37 -6.51
N VAL A 33 -10.16 -10.28 -5.62
CA VAL A 33 -9.86 -11.71 -5.73
C VAL A 33 -10.92 -12.48 -6.54
N ASN A 34 -12.03 -11.83 -6.87
CA ASN A 34 -13.17 -12.46 -7.55
C ASN A 34 -13.22 -12.15 -9.05
N SER A 35 -12.28 -11.34 -9.56
CA SER A 35 -12.22 -10.95 -10.96
C SER A 35 -10.78 -10.98 -11.47
N GLN A 36 -10.63 -10.77 -12.78
CA GLN A 36 -9.34 -10.66 -13.44
C GLN A 36 -9.29 -9.35 -14.22
N THR A 37 -8.15 -8.65 -14.15
CA THR A 37 -7.89 -7.45 -14.95
C THR A 37 -6.72 -7.74 -15.87
N GLY A 38 -6.95 -7.64 -17.18
CA GLY A 38 -5.94 -8.01 -18.18
C GLY A 38 -5.55 -9.48 -18.07
N GLY A 39 -4.24 -9.78 -18.14
CA GLY A 39 -3.70 -11.14 -17.99
C GLY A 39 -3.35 -11.55 -16.55
N MET A 40 -3.79 -10.80 -15.54
CA MET A 40 -3.49 -11.09 -14.13
C MET A 40 -4.50 -12.08 -13.53
N ASN A 41 -4.06 -12.84 -12.52
CA ASN A 41 -4.91 -13.79 -11.77
C ASN A 41 -5.85 -13.11 -10.76
N TYR A 42 -5.88 -11.78 -10.73
CA TYR A 42 -6.71 -10.96 -9.85
C TYR A 42 -7.16 -9.70 -10.60
N GLY A 43 -8.17 -9.04 -10.06
CA GLY A 43 -8.72 -7.79 -10.56
C GLY A 43 -8.17 -6.59 -9.81
N ILE A 44 -8.27 -5.44 -10.45
CA ILE A 44 -8.04 -4.15 -9.80
C ILE A 44 -9.41 -3.53 -9.51
N PRO A 45 -9.76 -3.25 -8.26
CA PRO A 45 -11.00 -2.56 -7.93
C PRO A 45 -11.14 -1.23 -8.69
N ASN A 46 -12.35 -0.94 -9.19
CA ASN A 46 -12.61 0.27 -9.98
C ASN A 46 -12.41 1.57 -9.20
N ASP A 47 -12.49 1.49 -7.88
CA ASP A 47 -12.29 2.58 -6.94
C ASP A 47 -10.87 2.59 -6.34
N ASN A 48 -9.89 1.85 -6.88
CA ASN A 48 -8.49 2.05 -6.50
C ASN A 48 -7.99 3.42 -7.01
N PRO A 49 -7.05 4.06 -6.29
CA PRO A 49 -6.62 5.44 -6.59
C PRO A 49 -5.92 5.60 -7.93
N TYR A 50 -5.27 4.54 -8.44
CA TYR A 50 -4.50 4.59 -9.69
C TYR A 50 -5.07 3.68 -10.79
N LYS A 51 -6.33 3.26 -10.66
CA LYS A 51 -6.99 2.45 -11.69
C LYS A 51 -7.01 3.22 -13.02
N GLY A 52 -6.52 2.60 -14.10
CA GLY A 52 -6.52 3.17 -15.45
C GLY A 52 -5.53 4.32 -15.65
N ASN A 53 -4.53 4.46 -14.77
CA ASN A 53 -3.51 5.49 -14.92
C ASN A 53 -2.65 5.24 -16.18
N THR A 54 -2.11 6.31 -16.77
CA THR A 54 -1.25 6.25 -17.97
C THR A 54 0.23 6.44 -17.66
N GLU A 55 0.58 6.71 -16.40
CA GLU A 55 1.94 6.98 -15.95
C GLU A 55 2.75 5.70 -15.65
N GLY A 56 2.09 4.53 -15.77
CA GLY A 56 2.66 3.23 -15.46
C GLY A 56 2.77 2.96 -13.96
N LEU A 57 1.92 3.61 -13.15
CA LEU A 57 1.81 3.34 -11.72
C LEU A 57 1.16 1.97 -11.50
N ARG A 58 1.53 1.31 -10.42
CA ARG A 58 0.93 0.05 -10.00
C ARG A 58 -0.48 0.31 -9.49
N GLU A 59 -1.48 -0.20 -10.23
CA GLU A 59 -2.89 0.03 -9.91
C GLU A 59 -3.34 -0.70 -8.64
N GLU A 60 -2.54 -1.64 -8.15
CA GLU A 60 -2.75 -2.35 -6.89
C GLU A 60 -2.57 -1.44 -5.68
N ILE A 61 -1.83 -0.32 -5.81
CA ILE A 61 -1.51 0.55 -4.69
C ILE A 61 -2.80 1.21 -4.17
N TYR A 62 -3.06 1.04 -2.88
CA TYR A 62 -4.10 1.77 -2.14
C TYR A 62 -3.50 2.95 -1.37
N ALA A 63 -2.35 2.76 -0.73
CA ALA A 63 -1.57 3.80 -0.04
C ALA A 63 -0.06 3.49 -0.16
N TYR A 64 0.79 4.51 0.00
CA TYR A 64 2.24 4.39 -0.19
C TYR A 64 3.06 5.24 0.79
N GLY A 65 4.39 5.14 0.73
CA GLY A 65 5.30 5.87 1.63
C GLY A 65 5.57 5.13 2.95
N MET A 66 5.34 3.82 2.98
CA MET A 66 5.52 3.04 4.20
C MET A 66 6.89 2.38 4.26
N ARG A 67 7.42 2.22 5.47
CA ARG A 67 8.62 1.42 5.72
C ARG A 67 8.23 -0.06 5.84
N ASN A 68 7.56 -0.43 6.92
CA ASN A 68 7.20 -1.79 7.29
C ASN A 68 5.83 -1.79 8.00
N PRO A 69 4.72 -1.77 7.22
CA PRO A 69 3.36 -1.85 7.75
C PRO A 69 3.08 -3.26 8.30
N TRP A 70 3.64 -3.56 9.47
CA TRP A 70 3.73 -4.91 10.03
C TRP A 70 2.36 -5.53 10.29
N ARG A 71 1.40 -4.71 10.73
CA ARG A 71 0.03 -5.14 10.98
C ARG A 71 -0.94 -4.01 10.67
N PHE A 72 -2.10 -4.37 10.12
CA PHE A 72 -3.22 -3.48 9.92
C PHE A 72 -4.54 -4.13 10.35
N SER A 73 -5.56 -3.31 10.58
CA SER A 73 -6.92 -3.78 10.90
C SER A 73 -7.96 -2.74 10.48
N PHE A 74 -9.16 -3.21 10.16
CA PHE A 74 -10.32 -2.34 9.99
C PHE A 74 -11.05 -2.22 11.32
N ASP A 75 -11.33 -0.99 11.74
CA ASP A 75 -12.36 -0.74 12.73
C ASP A 75 -13.73 -1.02 12.10
N HIS A 76 -14.45 -2.01 12.61
CA HIS A 76 -15.76 -2.41 12.08
C HIS A 76 -16.87 -1.39 12.32
N ALA A 77 -16.73 -0.48 13.30
CA ALA A 77 -17.73 0.54 13.57
C ALA A 77 -17.66 1.70 12.57
N THR A 78 -16.44 2.07 12.17
CA THR A 78 -16.17 3.25 11.32
C THR A 78 -15.74 2.88 9.91
N ASN A 79 -15.37 1.62 9.67
CA ASN A 79 -14.66 1.13 8.48
C ASN A 79 -13.30 1.82 8.25
N THR A 80 -12.71 2.42 9.28
CA THR A 80 -11.38 3.04 9.20
C THR A 80 -10.29 1.96 9.18
N LEU A 81 -9.36 2.08 8.23
CA LEU A 81 -8.18 1.23 8.16
C LEU A 81 -7.07 1.82 9.03
N TRP A 82 -6.63 1.08 10.03
CA TRP A 82 -5.50 1.41 10.88
C TRP A 82 -4.31 0.53 10.51
N ALA A 83 -3.10 1.10 10.45
CA ALA A 83 -1.87 0.36 10.27
C ALA A 83 -0.80 0.80 11.28
N GLY A 84 -0.02 -0.16 11.77
CA GLY A 84 1.23 0.13 12.47
C GLY A 84 2.39 0.03 11.49
N ASP A 85 3.16 1.11 11.35
CA ASP A 85 4.37 1.17 10.53
C ASP A 85 5.63 1.23 11.41
N VAL A 86 6.54 0.27 11.21
CA VAL A 86 7.80 0.21 11.94
C VAL A 86 8.86 1.01 11.18
N GLY A 87 9.11 2.25 11.60
CA GLY A 87 10.15 3.14 11.05
C GLY A 87 11.58 2.79 11.46
N GLN A 88 11.88 1.49 11.47
CA GLN A 88 13.22 0.92 11.69
C GLN A 88 13.82 1.22 13.08
N ASN A 89 14.64 2.27 13.20
CA ASN A 89 15.36 2.66 14.42
C ASN A 89 15.12 4.15 14.76
N LEU A 90 14.10 4.75 14.16
CA LEU A 90 13.72 6.15 14.33
C LEU A 90 12.41 6.26 15.12
N ILE A 91 11.28 6.08 14.44
CA ILE A 91 9.94 6.31 14.98
C ILE A 91 9.01 5.20 14.48
N GLU A 92 8.28 4.56 15.37
CA GLU A 92 7.13 3.73 15.03
C GLU A 92 5.85 4.56 14.97
N GLU A 93 5.03 4.29 13.96
CA GLU A 93 3.83 5.08 13.64
C GLU A 93 2.57 4.22 13.72
N VAL A 94 1.45 4.88 14.04
CA VAL A 94 0.11 4.32 13.93
C VAL A 94 -0.70 5.26 13.05
N ASP A 95 -1.04 4.77 11.87
CA ASP A 95 -1.63 5.57 10.81
C ASP A 95 -3.09 5.19 10.56
N ILE A 96 -3.89 6.22 10.28
CA ILE A 96 -5.18 6.07 9.60
C ILE A 96 -4.89 6.05 8.10
N ILE A 97 -5.12 4.90 7.47
CA ILE A 97 -4.83 4.67 6.06
C ILE A 97 -5.99 5.12 5.17
N GLU A 98 -5.69 6.11 4.33
CA GLU A 98 -6.62 6.70 3.39
C GLU A 98 -6.27 6.32 1.95
N LYS A 99 -7.29 6.29 1.10
CA LYS A 99 -7.15 5.99 -0.33
C LYS A 99 -6.23 7.03 -0.98
N GLY A 100 -5.12 6.58 -1.53
CA GLY A 100 -4.12 7.42 -2.20
C GLY A 100 -3.19 8.16 -1.24
N GLY A 101 -3.26 7.90 0.07
CA GLY A 101 -2.42 8.54 1.07
C GLY A 101 -0.93 8.23 0.90
N ASN A 102 -0.10 9.24 1.22
CA ASN A 102 1.35 9.16 1.29
C ASN A 102 1.78 9.29 2.76
N TYR A 103 2.52 8.31 3.27
CA TYR A 103 2.88 8.20 4.69
C TYR A 103 4.37 8.46 4.97
N GLY A 104 5.15 8.90 3.98
CA GLY A 104 6.58 9.25 4.20
C GLY A 104 7.40 9.36 2.92
#